data_AF-A0A9N9NKA3-F1
#
_entry.id   AF-A0A9N9NKA3-F1
#
_cell.length_a   1.000
_cell.length_b   1.000
_cell.length_c   1.000
_cell.angle_alpha   90.00
_cell.angle_beta   90.00
_cell.angle_gamma   90.00
#
_symmetry.space_group_name_H-M   'P 1'
#
loop_
_entity.id
_entity.type
_entity.pdbx_description
1 polymer ?
#
loop_
_entity_poly.entity_id
_entity_poly.type
_entity_poly.pdbx_seq_one_letter_code
_entity_poly.pdbx_strand_id
1 'polypeptide(L)'
;MPKKTTLTDIQKRELCEYARDNKMKRSQYVDWIEKKWGIRVDESTISRILKTGEERLNSELLAEGLEIPQGALQFFNSWLEKFKDRNGIRQHHLEGEAESADEIAISNTLPMLKDKCSNYP
;
A
#
# COMPACT_ATOMS: atom_id res chain seq x y z
N MET A 1 -16.21 -21.19 -26.37
CA MET A 1 -15.82 -20.48 -25.13
C MET A 1 -14.49 -19.79 -25.39
N PRO A 2 -14.37 -18.45 -25.30
CA PRO A 2 -13.07 -17.79 -25.40
C PRO A 2 -12.15 -18.35 -24.32
N LYS A 3 -10.91 -18.73 -24.68
CA LYS A 3 -9.93 -19.20 -23.71
C LYS A 3 -9.72 -18.08 -22.69
N LYS A 4 -9.93 -18.38 -21.39
CA LYS A 4 -9.55 -17.46 -20.31
C LYS A 4 -8.03 -17.33 -20.31
N THR A 5 -7.51 -16.29 -20.94
CA THR A 5 -6.11 -15.90 -20.83
C THR A 5 -5.90 -15.40 -19.41
N THR A 6 -5.05 -16.11 -18.66
CA THR A 6 -4.78 -15.80 -17.25
C THR A 6 -3.42 -15.11 -17.19
N LEU A 7 -3.36 -13.90 -16.64
CA LEU A 7 -2.09 -13.23 -16.38
C LEU A 7 -1.29 -14.04 -15.35
N THR A 8 0.02 -14.14 -15.55
CA THR A 8 0.93 -14.73 -14.57
C THR A 8 1.09 -13.81 -13.36
N ASP A 9 1.59 -14.30 -12.24
CA ASP A 9 1.78 -13.47 -11.05
C ASP A 9 2.82 -12.35 -11.27
N ILE A 10 3.84 -12.62 -12.09
CA ILE A 10 4.81 -11.62 -12.56
C ILE A 10 4.10 -10.49 -13.33
N GLN A 11 3.22 -10.85 -14.27
CA GLN A 11 2.47 -9.85 -15.05
C GLN A 11 1.52 -9.04 -14.16
N LYS A 12 0.85 -9.71 -13.20
CA LYS A 12 -0.02 -9.03 -12.24
C LYS A 12 0.76 -8.03 -11.38
N ARG A 13 1.99 -8.36 -10.98
CA ARG A 13 2.87 -7.45 -10.25
C ARG A 13 3.27 -6.25 -11.09
N GLU A 14 3.81 -6.48 -12.29
CA GLU A 14 4.22 -5.38 -13.17
C GLU A 14 3.05 -4.43 -13.46
N LEU A 15 1.83 -4.96 -13.58
CA LEU A 15 0.62 -4.12 -13.67
C LEU A 15 0.40 -3.27 -12.42
N CYS A 16 0.60 -3.82 -11.22
CA CYS A 16 0.44 -3.07 -9.97
C CYS A 16 1.54 -2.02 -9.76
N GLU A 17 2.78 -2.31 -10.12
CA GLU A 17 3.89 -1.34 -10.15
C GLU A 17 3.58 -0.20 -11.11
N TYR A 18 3.19 -0.53 -12.35
CA TYR A 18 2.84 0.48 -13.34
C TYR A 18 1.67 1.36 -12.90
N ALA A 19 0.64 0.76 -12.29
CA ALA A 19 -0.53 1.48 -11.80
C ALA A 19 -0.25 2.38 -10.58
N ARG A 20 0.77 2.06 -9.78
CA ARG A 20 1.22 2.89 -8.65
C ARG A 20 1.71 4.25 -9.15
N ASP A 21 2.51 4.23 -10.21
CA ASP A 21 3.14 5.43 -10.77
C ASP A 21 2.26 6.13 -11.81
N ASN A 22 1.32 5.39 -12.43
CA ASN A 22 0.47 5.88 -13.51
C ASN A 22 -1.00 5.62 -13.19
N LYS A 23 -1.70 6.61 -12.63
CA LYS A 23 -3.15 6.53 -12.40
C LYS A 23 -3.91 6.73 -13.71
N MET A 24 -4.53 5.66 -14.20
CA MET A 24 -5.24 5.63 -15.47
C MET A 24 -6.62 4.96 -15.33
N LYS A 25 -7.46 5.08 -16.36
CA LYS A 25 -8.73 4.35 -16.44
C LYS A 25 -8.49 2.86 -16.72
N ARG A 26 -9.44 2.02 -16.33
CA ARG A 26 -9.37 0.55 -16.49
C ARG A 26 -9.16 0.13 -17.95
N SER A 27 -9.88 0.77 -18.88
CA SER A 27 -9.69 0.56 -20.32
C SER A 27 -8.25 0.81 -20.78
N GLN A 28 -7.60 1.84 -20.25
CA GLN A 28 -6.21 2.17 -20.62
C GLN A 28 -5.21 1.12 -20.11
N TYR A 29 -5.47 0.51 -18.95
CA TYR A 29 -4.67 -0.64 -18.51
C TYR A 29 -4.89 -1.86 -19.41
N VAL A 30 -6.12 -2.08 -19.90
CA VAL A 30 -6.37 -3.16 -20.88
C VAL A 30 -5.54 -2.93 -22.15
N ASP A 31 -5.56 -1.72 -22.69
CA ASP A 31 -4.78 -1.37 -23.89
C ASP A 31 -3.27 -1.52 -23.65
N TRP A 32 -2.79 -1.13 -22.46
CA TRP A 32 -1.38 -1.28 -22.08
C TRP A 32 -0.96 -2.75 -21.99
N ILE A 33 -1.77 -3.62 -21.38
CA ILE A 33 -1.52 -5.07 -21.28
C ILE A 33 -1.52 -5.71 -22.67
N GLU A 34 -2.50 -5.37 -23.50
CA GLU A 34 -2.62 -5.90 -24.86
C GLU A 34 -1.41 -5.49 -25.71
N LYS A 35 -0.95 -4.23 -25.59
CA LYS A 35 0.26 -3.74 -26.25
C LYS A 35 1.53 -4.40 -25.74
N LYS A 36 1.64 -4.64 -24.42
CA LYS A 36 2.88 -5.12 -23.79
C LYS A 36 3.07 -6.64 -23.92
N TRP A 37 1.98 -7.41 -23.77
CA TRP A 37 2.04 -8.88 -23.72
C TRP A 37 1.23 -9.57 -24.81
N GLY A 38 0.48 -8.85 -25.64
CA GLY A 38 -0.41 -9.45 -26.64
C GLY A 38 -1.59 -10.18 -26.03
N ILE A 39 -1.92 -9.91 -24.76
CA ILE A 39 -3.00 -10.55 -24.01
C ILE A 39 -4.09 -9.54 -23.76
N ARG A 40 -5.30 -9.84 -24.22
CA ARG A 40 -6.48 -9.05 -23.88
C ARG A 40 -7.15 -9.59 -22.62
N VAL A 41 -7.38 -8.72 -21.65
CA VAL A 41 -8.07 -9.01 -20.39
C VAL A 41 -9.25 -8.07 -20.22
N ASP A 42 -10.23 -8.47 -19.41
CA ASP A 42 -11.38 -7.63 -19.10
C ASP A 42 -11.08 -6.63 -17.97
N GLU A 43 -11.81 -5.51 -17.95
CA GLU A 43 -11.66 -4.48 -16.91
C GLU A 43 -11.98 -4.99 -15.49
N SER A 44 -12.82 -6.02 -15.36
CA SER A 44 -13.12 -6.62 -14.05
C SER A 44 -11.91 -7.40 -13.51
N THR A 45 -11.13 -8.03 -14.39
CA THR A 45 -9.85 -8.66 -14.07
C THR A 45 -8.82 -7.63 -13.63
N ILE A 46 -8.70 -6.50 -14.34
CA ILE A 46 -7.87 -5.37 -13.89
C ILE A 46 -8.28 -4.93 -12.48
N SER A 47 -9.57 -4.74 -12.25
CA SER A 47 -10.10 -4.28 -10.96
C SER A 47 -9.76 -5.25 -9.82
N ARG A 48 -9.91 -6.56 -10.05
CA ARG A 48 -9.56 -7.59 -9.06
C ARG A 48 -8.07 -7.61 -8.76
N ILE A 49 -7.23 -7.44 -9.78
CA ILE A 49 -5.76 -7.40 -9.62
C ILE A 49 -5.35 -6.17 -8.82
N LEU A 50 -5.81 -4.98 -9.21
CA LEU A 50 -5.45 -3.73 -8.55
C LEU A 50 -5.97 -3.66 -7.10
N LYS A 51 -7.14 -4.24 -6.80
CA LYS A 51 -7.67 -4.32 -5.43
C LYS A 51 -6.74 -5.08 -4.48
N THR A 52 -6.03 -6.09 -4.99
CA THR A 52 -5.05 -6.89 -4.23
C THR A 52 -3.60 -6.47 -4.53
N GLY A 53 -3.41 -5.32 -5.19
CA GLY A 53 -2.09 -4.88 -5.65
C GLY A 53 -1.16 -4.51 -4.51
N GLU A 54 -1.68 -3.85 -3.47
CA GLU A 54 -0.87 -3.47 -2.29
C GLU A 54 -0.34 -4.69 -1.53
N GLU A 55 -1.19 -5.69 -1.29
CA GLU A 55 -0.79 -6.95 -0.64
C GLU A 55 0.32 -7.65 -1.42
N ARG A 56 0.21 -7.70 -2.76
CA ARG A 56 1.22 -8.29 -3.63
C ARG A 56 2.55 -7.55 -3.57
N LEU A 57 2.52 -6.22 -3.64
CA LEU A 57 3.76 -5.43 -3.61
C LEU A 57 4.44 -5.51 -2.24
N ASN A 58 3.67 -5.50 -1.15
CA ASN A 58 4.20 -5.65 0.21
C ASN A 58 4.75 -7.06 0.48
N SER A 59 4.12 -8.09 -0.08
CA SER A 59 4.61 -9.47 0.07
C SER A 59 6.02 -9.67 -0.47
N GLU A 60 6.38 -8.92 -1.50
CA GLU A 60 7.65 -9.04 -2.19
C GLU A 60 8.75 -8.24 -1.51
N LEU A 61 8.43 -7.04 -1.01
CA LEU A 61 9.33 -6.30 -0.13
C LEU A 61 9.71 -7.13 1.10
N LEU A 62 8.76 -7.90 1.65
CA LEU A 62 9.02 -8.83 2.73
C LEU A 62 9.87 -10.03 2.28
N ALA A 63 9.64 -10.57 1.08
CA ALA A 63 10.45 -11.66 0.53
C ALA A 63 11.91 -11.24 0.34
N GLU A 64 12.12 -10.07 -0.24
CA GLU A 64 13.44 -9.48 -0.46
C GLU A 64 14.15 -9.21 0.87
N GLY A 65 13.47 -8.59 1.84
CA GLY A 65 14.03 -8.32 3.17
C GLY A 65 14.34 -9.57 3.99
N LEU A 66 13.74 -10.72 3.66
CA LEU A 66 13.95 -12.01 4.34
C LEU A 66 14.80 -12.99 3.53
N GLU A 67 15.37 -12.58 2.39
CA GLU A 67 16.14 -13.42 1.46
C GLU A 67 15.36 -14.68 0.99
N ILE A 68 14.03 -14.58 0.88
CA ILE A 68 13.16 -15.66 0.44
C ILE A 68 13.01 -15.58 -1.10
N PRO A 69 13.16 -16.70 -1.85
CA PRO A 69 13.00 -16.68 -3.30
C PRO A 69 11.65 -16.09 -3.77
N GLN A 70 11.69 -15.33 -4.86
CA GLN A 70 10.51 -14.69 -5.44
C GLN A 70 9.42 -15.73 -5.74
N GLY A 71 8.20 -15.49 -5.24
CA GLY A 71 7.07 -16.41 -5.38
C GLY A 71 7.04 -17.57 -4.36
N ALA A 72 8.04 -17.71 -3.48
CA ALA A 72 8.01 -18.68 -2.38
C ALA A 72 7.13 -18.21 -1.21
N LEU A 73 7.00 -16.90 -1.00
CA LEU A 73 5.98 -16.33 -0.11
C LEU A 73 4.62 -16.29 -0.81
N GLN A 74 3.92 -17.43 -0.81
CA GLN A 74 2.52 -17.48 -1.20
C GLN A 74 1.66 -17.09 0.00
N PHE A 75 1.48 -15.79 0.21
CA PHE A 75 0.42 -15.36 1.11
C PHE A 75 -0.90 -15.67 0.42
N PHE A 76 -1.74 -16.49 1.05
CA PHE A 76 -3.16 -16.43 0.77
C PHE A 76 -3.57 -14.97 0.98
N ASN A 77 -4.32 -14.36 0.06
CA ASN A 77 -4.70 -12.93 0.16
C ASN A 77 -5.29 -12.60 1.56
N SER A 78 -5.92 -13.56 2.21
CA SER A 78 -6.47 -13.41 3.56
C SER A 78 -5.54 -13.83 4.72
N TRP A 79 -4.31 -14.32 4.48
CA TRP A 79 -3.40 -14.72 5.56
C TRP A 79 -2.91 -13.50 6.33
N LEU A 80 -2.50 -12.44 5.64
CA LEU A 80 -2.02 -11.22 6.28
C LEU A 80 -3.16 -10.54 7.05
N GLU A 81 -4.35 -10.44 6.46
CA GLU A 81 -5.56 -9.96 7.16
C GLU A 81 -5.84 -10.80 8.41
N LYS A 82 -5.93 -12.13 8.27
CA LYS A 82 -6.18 -13.03 9.41
C LYS A 82 -5.08 -13.01 10.45
N PHE A 83 -3.82 -12.83 10.05
CA PHE A 83 -2.68 -12.74 10.96
C PHE A 83 -2.77 -11.45 11.79
N LYS A 84 -3.06 -10.32 11.15
CA LYS A 84 -3.29 -9.04 11.84
C LYS A 84 -4.43 -9.15 12.83
N ASP A 85 -5.56 -9.71 12.41
CA ASP A 85 -6.73 -9.91 13.27
C ASP A 85 -6.43 -10.79 14.49
N ARG A 86 -5.77 -11.93 14.28
CA ARG A 86 -5.42 -12.89 15.35
C ARG A 86 -4.44 -12.31 16.36
N ASN A 87 -3.53 -11.45 15.93
CA ASN A 87 -2.51 -10.85 16.79
C ASN A 87 -2.88 -9.44 17.27
N GLY A 88 -4.11 -8.97 16.98
CA GLY A 88 -4.56 -7.65 17.42
C GLY A 88 -3.81 -6.47 16.78
N ILE A 89 -3.13 -6.68 15.64
CA ILE A 89 -2.41 -5.64 14.91
C ILE A 89 -3.43 -4.81 14.13
N ARG A 90 -3.84 -3.67 14.70
CA ARG A 90 -4.83 -2.77 14.09
C ARG A 90 -4.21 -1.41 13.84
N GLN A 91 -4.51 -0.84 12.68
CA GLN A 91 -4.24 0.57 12.43
C GLN A 91 -5.33 1.38 13.12
N HIS A 92 -4.94 2.24 14.05
CA HIS A 92 -5.84 3.19 14.66
C HIS A 92 -5.56 4.57 14.06
N HIS A 93 -6.60 5.21 13.51
CA HIS A 93 -6.56 6.63 13.25
C HIS A 93 -6.69 7.31 14.61
N LEU A 94 -5.62 7.95 15.08
CA LEU A 94 -5.68 8.77 16.27
C LEU A 94 -6.25 10.12 15.84
N GLU A 95 -7.53 10.36 16.16
CA GLU A 95 -8.09 11.72 16.11
C GLU A 95 -7.45 12.51 17.26
N GLY A 96 -6.28 13.06 17.01
CA GLY A 96 -5.75 14.17 17.79
C GLY A 96 -6.34 15.45 17.24
N GLU A 97 -6.75 16.35 18.13
CA GLU A 97 -7.16 17.71 17.80
C GLU A 97 -5.97 18.51 17.23
N ALA A 98 -5.46 18.13 16.05
CA ALA A 98 -4.26 18.73 15.46
C ALA A 98 -4.43 20.25 15.19
N GLU A 99 -5.67 20.76 15.25
CA GLU A 99 -6.02 22.18 15.10
C GLU A 99 -6.48 22.87 16.41
N SER A 100 -6.52 22.18 17.56
CA SER A 100 -6.94 22.80 18.86
C SER A 100 -5.81 23.52 19.57
N ALA A 101 -4.58 23.16 19.25
CA ALA A 101 -3.39 23.81 19.78
C ALA A 101 -3.28 25.25 19.26
N ASP A 102 -3.55 26.23 20.11
CA ASP A 102 -3.34 27.65 19.81
C ASP A 102 -1.84 27.91 19.61
N GLU A 103 -1.40 27.93 18.35
CA GLU A 103 -0.01 28.14 17.96
C GLU A 103 0.56 29.47 18.50
N ILE A 104 -0.29 30.48 18.66
CA ILE A 104 0.10 31.80 19.20
C ILE A 104 0.34 31.66 20.71
N ALA A 105 -0.55 30.98 21.43
CA ALA A 105 -0.35 30.69 22.84
C ALA A 105 0.90 29.82 23.09
N ILE A 106 1.16 28.84 22.23
CA ILE A 106 2.36 27.99 22.30
C ILE A 106 3.62 28.82 22.03
N SER A 107 3.63 29.64 20.99
CA SER A 107 4.77 30.50 20.64
C SER A 107 5.12 31.48 21.77
N ASN A 108 4.10 32.03 22.46
CA ASN A 108 4.29 32.95 23.58
C ASN A 108 4.75 32.25 24.87
N THR A 109 4.30 31.02 25.12
CA THR A 109 4.60 30.29 26.38
C THR A 109 5.90 29.50 26.32
N LEU A 110 6.34 29.07 25.13
CA LEU A 110 7.57 28.29 24.95
C LEU A 110 8.83 28.95 25.53
N PRO A 111 9.09 30.26 25.31
CA PRO A 111 10.26 30.93 25.85
C PRO A 111 10.25 30.98 27.39
N MET A 112 9.08 31.20 28.00
CA MET A 112 8.93 31.24 29.45
C MET A 112 9.19 29.87 30.10
N LEU A 113 8.77 28.79 29.45
CA LEU A 113 9.07 27.42 29.87
C LEU A 113 10.57 27.12 29.78
N LYS A 114 11.22 27.50 28.67
CA LYS A 114 12.67 27.32 28.49
C LYS A 114 13.48 28.07 29.55
N ASP A 115 13.07 29.28 29.89
CA ASP A 115 13.70 30.07 30.95
C ASP A 115 13.55 29.41 32.33
N LYS A 116 12.34 28.92 32.65
CA LYS A 116 12.11 28.15 33.89
C LYS A 116 12.92 26.86 33.97
N CYS A 117 13.06 26.13 32.86
CA CYS A 117 13.88 24.92 32.80
C CYS A 117 15.38 25.24 32.92
N SER A 118 15.83 26.37 32.40
CA SER A 118 17.23 26.80 32.49
C SER A 118 17.61 27.24 33.92
N ASN A 119 16.63 27.73 34.68
CA ASN A 119 16.77 28.13 36.08
C ASN A 119 16.40 27.01 37.07
N TYR A 120 16.17 25.78 36.59
CA TYR A 120 15.92 24.63 37.46
C TYR A 120 17.28 24.12 37.98
N PRO A 121 17.48 24.03 39.31
CA PRO A 121 18.76 23.65 39.92
C PRO A 121 19.19 22.21 39.62
#